data_AF-A0A9P3NQY0-F1
#
_entry.id   AF-A0A9P3NQY0-F1
#
_cell.length_a   1.000
_cell.length_b   1.000
_cell.length_c   1.000
_cell.angle_alpha   90.00
_cell.angle_beta   90.00
_cell.angle_gamma   90.00
#
_symmetry.space_group_name_H-M   'P 1'
#
loop_
_entity.id
_entity.type
_entity.pdbx_description
1 polymer ?
#
loop_
_entity_poly.entity_id
_entity_poly.type
_entity_poly.pdbx_seq_one_letter_code
_entity_poly.pdbx_strand_id
1 'polypeptide(L)'
;MAPVSLSQSRTFASFNQNFTFSSLPPSSSSPLSSASPNQVVSYDFKKFRFSQMHRGALRFPSHRFSFLGSPIAEAARESAARGEARTLAAFEKEPYGCGGALGEKRRLRDPFVRVVPYPAGCGEIAALFTTCSSQLFAGRLPWGVVGQGKYRRGFSG
;
A
#
# COMPACT_ATOMS: atom_id res chain seq x y z
N MET A 1 25.76 -23.60 -27.21
CA MET A 1 25.58 -23.47 -25.75
C MET A 1 25.59 -21.97 -25.43
N ALA A 2 24.43 -21.37 -25.19
CA ALA A 2 24.32 -19.97 -24.77
C ALA A 2 23.95 -19.93 -23.28
N PRO A 3 24.55 -19.03 -22.47
CA PRO A 3 24.29 -19.00 -21.04
C PRO A 3 22.91 -18.39 -20.76
N VAL A 4 22.14 -19.08 -19.92
CA VAL A 4 20.87 -18.62 -19.39
C VAL A 4 21.14 -17.44 -18.44
N SER A 5 20.65 -16.27 -18.82
CA SER A 5 20.67 -15.06 -17.99
C SER A 5 19.80 -15.24 -16.75
N LEU A 6 20.43 -15.55 -15.62
CA LEU A 6 19.82 -15.50 -14.30
C LEU A 6 19.99 -14.08 -13.73
N SER A 7 18.87 -13.37 -13.58
CA SER A 7 18.54 -12.56 -12.40
C SER A 7 17.39 -11.61 -12.75
N GLN A 8 16.15 -12.13 -12.76
CA GLN A 8 14.98 -11.27 -12.57
C GLN A 8 14.69 -11.24 -11.08
N SER A 9 15.22 -10.23 -10.41
CA SER A 9 14.99 -9.98 -9.00
C SER A 9 13.50 -9.68 -8.80
N ARG A 10 12.79 -10.59 -8.14
CA ARG A 10 11.42 -10.34 -7.66
C ARG A 10 11.51 -9.36 -6.49
N THR A 11 11.35 -8.07 -6.76
CA THR A 11 11.49 -7.03 -5.73
C THR A 11 10.19 -6.90 -4.96
N PHE A 12 10.18 -7.37 -3.71
CA PHE A 12 9.02 -7.34 -2.82
C PHE A 12 9.07 -6.06 -1.96
N ALA A 13 8.24 -5.07 -2.26
CA ALA A 13 8.12 -3.85 -1.46
C ALA A 13 7.04 -4.02 -0.38
N SER A 14 7.42 -4.38 0.84
CA SER A 14 6.46 -4.49 1.95
C SER A 14 6.14 -3.11 2.54
N PHE A 15 5.18 -2.38 1.94
CA PHE A 15 4.61 -1.16 2.55
C PHE A 15 3.69 -1.53 3.71
N ASN A 16 4.23 -2.11 4.79
CA ASN A 16 3.56 -2.55 6.03
C ASN A 16 2.26 -3.38 5.90
N GLN A 17 1.75 -3.64 4.70
CA GLN A 17 0.51 -4.32 4.39
C GLN A 17 0.52 -4.69 2.91
N ASN A 18 0.85 -5.93 2.55
CA ASN A 18 0.54 -6.59 1.27
C ASN A 18 0.34 -5.68 0.01
N PHE A 19 1.20 -4.68 -0.21
CA PHE A 19 1.17 -3.86 -1.41
C PHE A 19 2.21 -4.47 -2.33
N THR A 20 1.80 -5.46 -3.11
CA THR A 20 2.61 -5.97 -4.20
C THR A 20 2.52 -4.97 -5.34
N PHE A 21 3.58 -4.19 -5.58
CA PHE A 21 3.74 -3.39 -6.80
C PHE A 21 4.53 -4.26 -7.80
N SER A 22 3.82 -4.99 -8.65
CA SER A 22 4.45 -5.77 -9.71
C SER A 22 4.57 -4.91 -10.96
N SER A 23 5.74 -4.33 -11.24
CA SER A 23 5.96 -3.58 -12.49
C SER A 23 6.28 -4.50 -13.69
N LEU A 24 5.60 -5.63 -13.84
CA LEU A 24 5.79 -6.52 -15.00
C LEU A 24 4.68 -6.34 -16.04
N PRO A 25 5.02 -6.23 -17.34
CA PRO A 25 4.03 -6.35 -18.41
C PRO A 25 3.48 -7.79 -18.45
N PRO A 26 2.20 -7.99 -18.81
CA PRO A 26 1.60 -9.32 -18.80
C PRO A 26 2.24 -10.22 -19.87
N SER A 27 2.88 -11.32 -19.44
CA SER A 27 3.29 -12.43 -20.32
C SER A 27 2.14 -13.44 -20.46
N SER A 28 1.81 -13.79 -21.69
CA SER A 28 0.53 -14.34 -22.17
C SER A 28 0.32 -15.85 -22.05
N SER A 29 0.80 -16.54 -21.01
CA SER A 29 0.74 -18.03 -21.04
C SER A 29 0.58 -18.77 -19.70
N SER A 30 -0.19 -18.25 -18.74
CA SER A 30 -0.58 -19.04 -17.55
C SER A 30 -1.97 -18.69 -17.02
N PRO A 31 -2.86 -19.66 -16.75
CA PRO A 31 -4.21 -19.41 -16.22
C PRO A 31 -4.25 -18.90 -14.76
N LEU A 32 -3.08 -18.78 -14.11
CA LEU A 32 -2.90 -18.11 -12.82
C LEU A 32 -2.40 -16.65 -12.94
N SER A 33 -2.27 -16.12 -14.17
CA SER A 33 -1.74 -14.79 -14.45
C SER A 33 -2.86 -13.76 -14.69
N SER A 34 -3.71 -13.55 -13.70
CA SER A 34 -4.68 -12.43 -13.69
C SER A 34 -4.27 -11.30 -12.75
N ALA A 35 -3.10 -11.41 -12.11
CA ALA A 35 -2.62 -10.44 -11.13
C ALA A 35 -2.26 -9.14 -11.85
N SER A 36 -3.15 -8.15 -11.73
CA SER A 36 -2.87 -6.80 -12.20
C SER A 36 -1.67 -6.24 -11.43
N PRO A 37 -0.81 -5.42 -12.06
CA PRO A 37 0.44 -4.94 -11.47
C PRO A 37 0.29 -4.22 -10.11
N ASN A 38 -0.89 -3.65 -9.82
CA ASN A 38 -1.18 -2.94 -8.57
C ASN A 38 -2.41 -3.55 -7.85
N GLN A 39 -2.39 -4.86 -7.67
CA GLN A 39 -3.45 -5.60 -6.98
C GLN A 39 -3.05 -5.91 -5.53
N VAL A 40 -3.94 -5.56 -4.59
CA VAL A 40 -3.84 -5.97 -3.20
C VAL A 40 -4.69 -7.21 -2.98
N VAL A 41 -4.10 -8.25 -2.39
CA VAL A 41 -4.80 -9.49 -2.01
C VAL A 41 -4.89 -9.56 -0.49
N SER A 42 -6.11 -9.57 0.04
CA SER A 42 -6.35 -9.64 1.49
C SER A 42 -7.75 -10.16 1.82
N TYR A 43 -8.11 -10.17 3.11
CA TYR A 43 -9.48 -10.49 3.52
C TYR A 43 -10.46 -9.37 3.20
N ASP A 44 -11.70 -9.73 2.86
CA ASP A 44 -12.75 -8.79 2.45
C ASP A 44 -13.00 -7.66 3.44
N PHE A 45 -12.98 -7.95 4.74
CA PHE A 45 -13.21 -6.96 5.78
C PHE A 45 -12.15 -5.84 5.80
N LYS A 46 -10.99 -6.04 5.16
CA LYS A 46 -9.92 -5.04 5.04
C LYS A 46 -10.05 -4.15 3.81
N LYS A 47 -10.98 -4.45 2.88
CA LYS A 47 -11.09 -3.81 1.58
C LYS A 47 -11.18 -2.30 1.66
N PHE A 48 -12.01 -1.77 2.56
CA PHE A 48 -12.18 -0.32 2.71
C PHE A 48 -10.87 0.37 3.10
N ARG A 49 -10.16 -0.19 4.08
CA ARG A 49 -8.90 0.36 4.57
C ARG A 49 -7.83 0.44 3.49
N PHE A 50 -7.70 -0.61 2.67
CA PHE A 50 -6.75 -0.61 1.56
C PHE A 50 -7.16 0.31 0.41
N SER A 51 -8.42 0.19 -0.03
CA SER A 51 -8.90 0.88 -1.23
C SER A 51 -9.16 2.36 -1.03
N GLN A 52 -9.48 2.80 0.19
CA GLN A 52 -9.76 4.20 0.48
C GLN A 52 -8.63 4.84 1.28
N MET A 53 -8.29 4.28 2.45
CA MET A 53 -7.35 4.93 3.36
C MET A 53 -5.91 4.83 2.85
N HIS A 54 -5.38 3.63 2.62
CA HIS A 54 -3.97 3.48 2.22
C HIS A 54 -3.72 4.00 0.82
N ARG A 55 -4.58 3.61 -0.13
CA ARG A 55 -4.52 4.17 -1.48
C ARG A 55 -4.59 5.70 -1.45
N GLY A 56 -5.47 6.27 -0.61
CA GLY A 56 -5.60 7.71 -0.42
C GLY A 56 -4.35 8.36 0.18
N ALA A 57 -3.76 7.74 1.22
CA ALA A 57 -2.52 8.17 1.87
C ALA A 57 -1.33 8.23 0.90
N LEU A 58 -1.28 7.26 -0.03
CA LEU A 58 -0.31 7.19 -1.11
C LEU A 58 -0.67 8.11 -2.30
N ARG A 59 -1.85 8.74 -2.29
CA ARG A 59 -2.41 9.48 -3.44
C ARG A 59 -2.40 8.63 -4.72
N PHE A 60 -2.54 7.31 -4.58
CA PHE A 60 -2.44 6.39 -5.70
C PHE A 60 -3.75 6.41 -6.51
N PRO A 61 -3.68 6.50 -7.86
CA PRO A 61 -4.87 6.61 -8.71
C PRO A 61 -5.82 5.41 -8.54
N SER A 62 -7.10 5.69 -8.31
CA SER A 62 -8.15 4.66 -8.13
C SER A 62 -8.31 3.76 -9.36
N HIS A 63 -8.22 4.32 -10.57
CA HIS A 63 -8.36 3.57 -11.83
C HIS A 63 -7.21 2.58 -12.08
N ARG A 64 -6.09 2.69 -11.36
CA ARG A 64 -4.97 1.76 -11.44
C ARG A 64 -4.92 0.80 -10.26
N PHE A 65 -5.84 0.90 -9.31
CA PHE A 65 -5.84 0.11 -8.08
C PHE A 65 -6.87 -1.02 -8.15
N SER A 66 -6.45 -2.24 -7.82
CA SER A 66 -7.33 -3.40 -7.73
C SER A 66 -7.24 -4.04 -6.35
N PHE A 67 -8.36 -4.55 -5.84
CA PHE A 67 -8.41 -5.32 -4.59
C PHE A 67 -9.09 -6.66 -4.84
N LEU A 68 -8.41 -7.74 -4.44
CA LEU A 68 -8.95 -9.08 -4.43
C LEU A 68 -9.13 -9.51 -2.98
N GLY A 69 -10.39 -9.76 -2.62
CA GLY A 69 -10.79 -10.14 -1.28
C GLY A 69 -10.99 -11.64 -1.15
N SER A 70 -10.62 -12.20 -0.01
CA SER A 70 -11.02 -13.55 0.39
C SER A 70 -11.99 -13.49 1.58
N PRO A 71 -13.00 -14.37 1.62
CA PRO A 71 -13.91 -14.44 2.76
C PRO A 71 -13.16 -14.97 3.99
N ILE A 72 -13.76 -14.76 5.16
CA ILE A 72 -13.34 -15.36 6.43
C ILE A 72 -14.42 -16.28 6.97
N ALA A 73 -14.04 -17.19 7.86
CA ALA A 73 -15.00 -18.02 8.59
C ALA A 73 -15.98 -17.15 9.37
N GLU A 74 -17.26 -17.53 9.37
CA GLU A 74 -18.33 -16.74 9.99
C GLU A 74 -18.10 -16.52 11.49
N ALA A 75 -17.58 -17.53 12.20
CA ALA A 75 -17.21 -17.43 13.61
C ALA A 75 -16.18 -16.33 13.92
N ALA A 76 -15.32 -15.99 12.95
CA ALA A 76 -14.31 -14.93 13.11
C ALA A 76 -14.83 -13.54 12.69
N ARG A 77 -15.97 -13.46 11.99
CA ARG A 77 -16.45 -12.25 11.30
C ARG A 77 -16.59 -11.05 12.23
N GLU A 78 -17.24 -11.24 13.36
CA GLU A 78 -17.53 -10.16 14.29
C GLU A 78 -16.26 -9.65 14.99
N SER A 79 -15.39 -10.57 15.42
CA SER A 79 -14.10 -10.23 16.03
C SER A 79 -13.19 -9.47 15.05
N ALA A 80 -13.18 -9.89 13.78
CA ALA A 80 -12.44 -9.25 12.70
C ALA A 80 -12.98 -7.85 12.41
N ALA A 81 -14.31 -7.68 12.35
CA ALA A 81 -14.95 -6.37 12.14
C ALA A 81 -14.61 -5.39 13.28
N ARG A 82 -14.66 -5.82 14.54
CA ARG A 82 -14.27 -4.99 15.69
C ARG A 82 -12.78 -4.62 15.68
N GLY A 83 -11.92 -5.57 15.29
CA GLY A 83 -10.49 -5.32 15.14
C GLY A 83 -10.20 -4.32 14.03
N GLU A 84 -10.91 -4.43 12.91
CA GLU A 84 -10.78 -3.53 11.78
C GLU A 84 -11.29 -2.12 12.12
N ALA A 85 -12.44 -1.98 12.78
CA ALA A 85 -12.96 -0.67 13.17
C ALA A 85 -11.96 0.14 14.02
N ARG A 86 -11.28 -0.51 14.98
CA ARG A 86 -10.20 0.11 15.76
C ARG A 86 -9.01 0.51 14.90
N THR A 87 -8.70 -0.32 13.91
CA THR A 87 -7.59 -0.07 12.97
C THR A 87 -7.92 1.11 12.06
N LEU A 88 -9.16 1.21 11.56
CA LEU A 88 -9.65 2.34 10.76
C LEU A 88 -9.56 3.65 11.54
N ALA A 89 -10.07 3.69 12.77
CA ALA A 89 -10.00 4.88 13.61
C ALA A 89 -8.56 5.37 13.88
N ALA A 90 -7.59 4.44 13.92
CA ALA A 90 -6.19 4.80 14.07
C ALA A 90 -5.60 5.39 12.77
N PHE A 91 -5.92 4.83 11.61
CA PHE A 91 -5.46 5.36 10.31
C PHE A 91 -6.14 6.67 9.90
N GLU A 92 -7.32 6.95 10.42
CA GLU A 92 -8.00 8.23 10.18
C GLU A 92 -7.28 9.38 10.86
N LYS A 93 -6.73 9.13 12.06
CA LYS A 93 -5.90 10.10 12.79
C LYS A 93 -4.50 10.19 12.20
N GLU A 94 -3.95 9.04 11.79
CA GLU A 94 -2.58 8.94 11.34
C GLU A 94 -2.45 8.10 10.06
N PRO A 95 -2.56 8.73 8.88
CA PRO A 95 -2.56 8.02 7.60
C PRO A 95 -1.33 7.15 7.34
N TYR A 96 -0.19 7.50 7.94
CA TYR A 96 1.08 6.80 7.77
C TYR A 96 1.36 5.75 8.85
N GLY A 97 0.55 5.66 9.91
CA GLY A 97 0.65 4.63 10.95
C GLY A 97 2.05 4.47 11.57
N CYS A 98 2.74 5.57 11.80
CA CYS A 98 4.02 5.66 12.52
C CYS A 98 3.87 5.58 14.05
N GLY A 99 2.78 6.11 14.61
CA GLY A 99 2.59 6.25 16.05
C GLY A 99 1.74 5.16 16.73
N GLY A 100 1.77 5.18 18.05
CA GLY A 100 0.91 4.38 18.93
C GLY A 100 0.93 2.87 18.63
N ALA A 101 -0.26 2.26 18.69
CA ALA A 101 -0.41 0.82 18.46
C ALA A 101 -0.07 0.41 17.01
N LEU A 102 -0.14 1.32 16.03
CA LEU A 102 0.23 1.04 14.64
C LEU A 102 1.75 0.99 14.47
N GLY A 103 2.45 1.96 15.04
CA GLY A 103 3.91 2.00 15.09
C GLY A 103 4.50 0.80 15.82
N GLU A 104 3.91 0.43 16.96
CA GLU A 104 4.37 -0.75 17.71
C GLU A 104 4.14 -2.04 16.92
N LYS A 105 2.97 -2.19 16.27
CA LYS A 105 2.75 -3.31 15.34
C LYS A 105 3.78 -3.34 14.23
N ARG A 106 4.14 -2.19 13.64
CA ARG A 106 5.19 -2.10 12.60
C ARG A 106 6.52 -2.61 13.13
N ARG A 107 6.93 -2.15 14.32
CA ARG A 107 8.20 -2.54 14.97
C ARG A 107 8.23 -4.04 15.26
N LEU A 108 7.14 -4.60 15.79
CA LEU A 108 7.03 -6.03 16.08
C LEU A 108 7.03 -6.92 14.82
N ARG A 109 6.66 -6.37 13.65
CA ARG A 109 6.67 -7.10 12.37
C ARG A 109 8.05 -7.11 11.69
N ASP A 110 9.00 -6.29 12.17
CA ASP A 110 10.39 -6.28 11.70
C ASP A 110 11.36 -6.65 12.85
N PRO A 111 11.33 -7.93 13.31
CA PRO A 111 12.16 -8.37 14.43
C PRO A 111 13.66 -8.35 14.10
N PHE A 112 14.02 -8.32 12.83
CA PHE A 112 15.40 -8.35 12.37
C PHE A 112 15.94 -6.96 12.01
N VAL A 113 15.13 -5.92 12.20
CA VAL A 113 15.45 -4.52 11.87
C VAL A 113 16.07 -4.43 10.48
N ARG A 114 15.51 -5.17 9.53
CA ARG A 114 16.07 -5.23 8.19
C ARG A 114 15.75 -3.90 7.52
N VAL A 115 16.80 -3.20 7.10
CA VAL A 115 16.61 -2.03 6.26
C VAL A 115 15.93 -2.50 4.97
N VAL A 116 14.67 -2.08 4.79
CA VAL A 116 13.95 -2.31 3.55
C VAL A 116 14.77 -1.67 2.43
N PRO A 117 15.00 -2.33 1.28
CA PRO A 117 15.82 -1.77 0.20
C PRO A 117 15.26 -0.47 -0.43
N TYR A 118 14.09 -0.01 0.01
CA TYR A 118 13.53 1.32 -0.27
C TYR A 118 13.81 2.19 0.96
N PRO A 119 14.73 3.16 0.88
CA PRO A 119 14.78 4.21 -0.13
C PRO A 119 15.92 4.09 -1.16
N ALA A 120 16.84 3.12 -0.98
CA ALA A 120 18.03 2.98 -1.81
C ALA A 120 17.71 2.59 -3.27
N GLY A 121 16.64 1.83 -3.52
CA GLY A 121 16.24 1.39 -4.87
C GLY A 121 15.31 2.35 -5.63
N CYS A 122 14.65 3.30 -4.96
CA CYS A 122 13.71 4.23 -5.60
C CYS A 122 13.61 5.54 -4.83
N GLY A 123 14.50 6.48 -5.16
CA GLY A 123 14.60 7.79 -4.49
C GLY A 123 13.35 8.67 -4.66
N GLU A 124 12.60 8.50 -5.75
CA GLU A 124 11.42 9.33 -6.07
C GLU A 124 10.29 9.20 -5.04
N ILE A 125 10.21 8.06 -4.35
CA ILE A 125 9.20 7.80 -3.31
C ILE A 125 9.79 7.74 -1.90
N ALA A 126 11.11 7.92 -1.75
CA ALA A 126 11.80 7.82 -0.46
C ALA A 126 11.19 8.70 0.64
N ALA A 127 10.85 9.94 0.28
CA ALA A 127 10.23 10.90 1.19
C ALA A 127 8.84 10.46 1.68
N LEU A 128 8.10 9.68 0.88
CA LEU A 128 6.79 9.15 1.27
C LEU A 128 6.91 8.14 2.43
N PHE A 129 7.96 7.30 2.42
CA PHE A 129 8.18 6.28 3.45
C PHE A 129 8.68 6.86 4.78
N THR A 130 9.29 8.03 4.75
CA THR A 130 9.82 8.73 5.92
C THR A 130 8.85 9.76 6.49
N THR A 131 7.71 9.97 5.83
CA THR A 131 6.68 10.92 6.27
C THR A 131 5.86 10.32 7.41
N CYS A 132 5.79 11.05 8.53
CA CYS A 132 4.87 10.78 9.64
C CYS A 132 4.11 12.07 9.94
N SER A 133 2.89 12.17 9.44
CA SER A 133 2.02 13.34 9.57
C SER A 133 0.56 12.93 9.56
N SER A 134 -0.32 13.75 10.14
CA SER A 134 -1.76 13.64 9.98
C SER A 134 -2.25 14.14 8.62
N GLN A 135 -1.42 14.92 7.92
CA GLN A 135 -1.71 15.45 6.58
C GLN A 135 -1.11 14.56 5.50
N LEU A 136 -1.76 14.52 4.34
CA LEU A 136 -1.25 13.81 3.16
C LEU A 136 0.07 14.42 2.65
N PHE A 137 0.95 13.54 2.19
CA PHE A 137 2.25 13.87 1.64
C PHE A 137 2.10 14.83 0.45
N ALA A 138 2.69 16.02 0.58
CA ALA A 138 2.60 17.09 -0.40
C ALA A 138 3.63 16.97 -1.54
N GLY A 139 4.63 16.10 -1.40
CA GLY A 139 5.69 15.96 -2.40
C GLY A 139 5.21 15.42 -3.74
N ARG A 140 6.11 15.48 -4.73
CA ARG A 140 5.88 14.84 -6.04
C ARG A 140 5.97 13.33 -5.88
N LEU A 141 5.06 12.64 -6.57
CA LEU A 141 5.00 11.18 -6.62
C LEU A 141 4.99 10.75 -8.09
N PRO A 142 5.60 9.60 -8.45
CA PRO A 142 5.71 9.16 -9.85
C PRO A 142 4.36 8.93 -10.55
N TRP A 143 3.30 8.65 -9.78
CA TRP A 143 1.93 8.50 -10.29
C TRP A 143 1.09 9.78 -10.21
N GLY A 144 1.66 10.86 -9.67
CA GLY A 144 1.05 12.19 -9.69
C GLY A 144 1.33 12.85 -11.04
N VAL A 145 0.26 13.21 -11.75
CA VAL A 145 0.35 13.91 -13.03
C VAL A 145 1.16 15.19 -12.88
N VAL A 146 2.17 15.39 -13.73
CA VAL A 146 2.67 16.72 -14.07
C VAL A 146 1.55 17.40 -14.85
N GLY A 147 0.67 18.12 -14.16
CA GLY A 147 -0.49 18.76 -14.78
C GLY A 147 -1.46 19.35 -13.77
N GLN A 148 -1.28 20.66 -13.51
CA GLN A 148 -2.28 21.64 -13.05
C GLN A 148 -3.66 21.08 -12.64
N GLY A 149 -3.86 20.90 -11.33
CA GLY A 149 -5.18 20.69 -10.74
C GLY A 149 -5.28 21.52 -9.47
N LYS A 150 -5.81 22.74 -9.60
CA LYS A 150 -6.06 23.69 -8.51
C LYS A 150 -6.79 22.98 -7.36
N TYR A 151 -6.09 22.77 -6.25
CA TYR A 151 -6.70 22.33 -4.99
C TYR A 151 -7.57 23.49 -4.50
N ARG A 152 -8.86 23.54 -4.89
CA ARG A 152 -9.81 24.49 -4.32
C ARG A 152 -10.02 24.09 -2.86
N ARG A 153 -9.29 24.75 -1.95
CA ARG A 153 -9.79 24.99 -0.60
C ARG A 153 -11.06 25.82 -0.77
N GLY A 154 -12.20 25.20 -0.50
CA GLY A 154 -13.51 25.84 -0.46
C GLY A 154 -14.23 25.42 0.81
N PHE A 155 -13.75 25.93 1.94
CA PHE A 155 -14.49 25.99 3.20
C PHE A 155 -14.45 27.44 3.63
N SER A 156 -15.54 28.17 3.39
CA SER A 156 -15.81 29.48 3.99
C SER A 156 -17.24 29.91 3.68
N GLY A 157 -18.00 30.20 4.73
CA GLY A 157 -19.22 31.00 4.71
C GLY A 157 -20.50 30.20 4.60
#